data_AF-A0AA44WCL7-F1
#
_entry.id   AF-A0AA44WCL7-F1
#
_cell.length_a   1.000
_cell.length_b   1.000
_cell.length_c   1.000
_cell.angle_alpha   90.00
_cell.angle_beta   90.00
_cell.angle_gamma   90.00
#
_symmetry.space_group_name_H-M   'P 1'
#
loop_
_entity.id
_entity.type
_entity.pdbx_description
1 polymer ?
#
loop_
_entity_poly.entity_id
_entity_poly.type
_entity_poly.pdbx_seq_one_letter_code
_entity_poly.pdbx_strand_id
1 'polypeptide(L)'
;MTFNMILTILLFALPLSGAHSWVERLRRLDLNGTMVGDPGYIRGFVSRLDTTFNDLRMQHHLPPNGRVAEQGILPTDRICRDSQRAMQSSDMFPRLQARPGDFIALQHQENGHVTLPETSPHKEHGGTIFIYGTQVPAEDDRLLSIHRVWNEEGTGGDRRGSLLAIRPFDDGQCFQINNGPISIARQDAFNKDPADPQGADLWCQSDIRLPNSIDGIFTLYWVWEWPSKSGDQQPPTDIYTSCMDIEVSACIQQGEVSYIDGQDLNWAGIEEQMLAG
;
A
#
# COMPACT_ATOMS: atom_id res chain seq x y z
N MET A 1 -13.25 -53.71 -33.27
CA MET A 1 -12.74 -52.33 -33.16
C MET A 1 -13.55 -51.63 -32.09
N THR A 2 -13.05 -51.62 -30.86
CA THR A 2 -13.68 -50.93 -29.72
C THR A 2 -12.95 -49.61 -29.53
N PHE A 3 -13.64 -48.50 -29.76
CA PHE A 3 -13.10 -47.16 -29.56
C PHE A 3 -13.21 -46.82 -28.07
N ASN A 4 -12.08 -46.84 -27.37
CA ASN A 4 -11.98 -46.30 -26.01
C ASN A 4 -11.96 -44.77 -26.10
N MET A 5 -13.04 -44.13 -25.65
CA MET A 5 -13.08 -42.67 -25.48
C MET A 5 -12.60 -42.36 -24.06
N ILE A 6 -11.31 -42.07 -23.91
CA ILE A 6 -10.76 -41.55 -22.65
C ILE A 6 -11.06 -40.05 -22.63
N LEU A 7 -12.00 -39.64 -21.79
CA LEU A 7 -12.27 -38.23 -21.50
C LEU A 7 -11.18 -37.71 -20.55
N THR A 8 -10.17 -37.04 -21.09
CA THR A 8 -9.16 -36.35 -20.29
C THR A 8 -9.75 -35.04 -19.78
N ILE A 9 -10.18 -35.02 -18.51
CA ILE A 9 -10.51 -33.77 -17.82
C ILE A 9 -9.18 -33.05 -17.56
N LEU A 10 -8.85 -32.05 -18.38
CA LEU A 10 -7.83 -31.06 -18.00
C LEU A 10 -8.42 -30.24 -16.85
N LEU A 11 -8.04 -30.57 -15.60
CA LEU A 11 -8.09 -29.57 -14.53
C LEU A 11 -7.08 -28.49 -14.92
N PHE A 12 -7.56 -27.39 -15.50
CA PHE A 12 -6.84 -26.13 -15.43
C PHE A 12 -6.80 -25.75 -13.95
N ALA A 13 -5.69 -26.08 -13.27
CA ALA A 13 -5.31 -25.36 -12.07
C ALA A 13 -5.08 -23.92 -12.53
N LEU A 14 -6.13 -23.09 -12.44
CA LEU A 14 -5.98 -21.65 -12.52
C LEU A 14 -4.91 -21.32 -11.48
N PRO A 15 -3.78 -20.71 -11.86
CA PRO A 15 -2.87 -20.19 -10.86
C PRO A 15 -3.71 -19.25 -10.00
N LEU A 16 -3.82 -19.53 -8.70
CA LEU A 16 -4.18 -18.47 -7.77
C LEU A 16 -3.07 -17.43 -7.93
N SER A 17 -3.31 -16.42 -8.76
CA SER A 17 -2.45 -15.25 -8.83
C SER A 17 -2.56 -14.59 -7.47
N GLY A 18 -1.58 -14.85 -6.61
CA GLY A 18 -1.46 -14.16 -5.35
C GLY A 18 -1.15 -12.69 -5.65
N ALA A 19 -1.90 -11.78 -5.07
CA ALA A 19 -1.57 -10.36 -5.17
C ALA A 19 -0.21 -10.07 -4.54
N HIS A 20 0.37 -8.95 -4.93
CA HIS A 20 1.57 -8.44 -4.32
C HIS A 20 1.55 -6.92 -4.33
N SER A 21 1.40 -6.30 -3.16
CA SER A 21 1.48 -4.85 -3.06
C SER A 21 2.32 -4.41 -1.88
N TRP A 22 2.93 -3.25 -2.06
CA TRP A 22 3.71 -2.50 -1.07
C TRP A 22 3.72 -1.04 -1.52
N VAL A 23 4.17 -0.16 -0.64
CA VAL A 23 4.38 1.24 -1.00
C VAL A 23 5.64 1.37 -1.85
N GLU A 24 5.46 1.74 -3.11
CA GLU A 24 6.54 1.92 -4.09
C GLU A 24 7.28 3.22 -3.88
N ARG A 25 6.55 4.28 -3.51
CA ARG A 25 7.08 5.64 -3.41
C ARG A 25 6.26 6.47 -2.43
N LEU A 26 6.95 7.29 -1.65
CA LEU A 26 6.36 8.36 -0.88
C LEU A 26 6.64 9.71 -1.54
N ARG A 27 5.66 10.62 -1.50
CA ARG A 27 5.81 12.01 -1.97
C ARG A 27 5.19 12.95 -0.96
N ARG A 28 5.77 14.12 -0.77
CA ARG A 28 5.10 15.19 -0.01
C ARG A 28 4.08 15.88 -0.91
N LEU A 29 2.95 16.27 -0.35
CA LEU A 29 1.91 17.06 -0.99
C LEU A 29 1.90 18.46 -0.39
N ASP A 30 1.88 19.48 -1.24
CA ASP A 30 1.58 20.84 -0.80
C ASP A 30 0.07 21.00 -0.57
N LEU A 31 -0.35 22.07 0.11
CA LEU A 31 -1.76 22.29 0.47
C LEU A 31 -2.69 22.50 -0.73
N ASN A 32 -2.13 22.69 -1.93
CA ASN A 32 -2.88 22.72 -3.17
C ASN A 32 -3.09 21.33 -3.81
N GLY A 33 -2.53 20.27 -3.22
CA GLY A 33 -2.59 18.90 -3.74
C GLY A 33 -1.45 18.53 -4.69
N THR A 34 -0.49 19.40 -4.99
CA THR A 34 0.65 19.04 -5.85
C THR A 34 1.70 18.26 -5.06
N MET A 35 2.21 17.18 -5.63
CA MET A 35 3.38 16.47 -5.15
C MET A 35 4.65 17.29 -5.36
N VAL A 36 5.41 17.48 -4.29
CA VAL A 36 6.59 18.33 -4.26
C VAL A 36 7.78 17.64 -3.59
N GLY A 37 8.98 18.15 -3.84
CA GLY A 37 10.23 17.65 -3.26
C GLY A 37 10.72 16.35 -3.90
N ASP A 38 11.66 15.69 -3.23
CA ASP A 38 12.24 14.42 -3.64
C ASP A 38 11.41 13.23 -3.10
N PRO A 39 11.42 12.08 -3.79
CA PRO A 39 10.70 10.90 -3.32
C PRO A 39 11.36 10.27 -2.10
N GLY A 40 10.54 9.65 -1.25
CA GLY A 40 10.99 8.72 -0.22
C GLY A 40 10.63 7.28 -0.55
N TYR A 41 11.29 6.33 0.10
CA TYR A 41 11.10 4.90 -0.15
C TYR A 41 10.97 4.09 1.14
N ILE A 42 10.35 2.92 1.03
CA ILE A 42 10.26 1.94 2.12
C ILE A 42 11.63 1.39 2.50
N ARG A 43 11.76 0.85 3.71
CA ARG A 43 13.03 0.26 4.18
C ARG A 43 13.48 -0.87 3.25
N GLY A 44 14.78 -0.95 2.97
CA GLY A 44 15.33 -2.02 2.12
C GLY A 44 14.75 -2.07 0.70
N PHE A 45 14.29 -0.93 0.16
CA PHE A 45 13.72 -0.83 -1.19
C PHE A 45 14.68 -1.37 -2.27
N VAL A 46 14.11 -2.10 -3.22
CA VAL A 46 14.80 -2.59 -4.42
C VAL A 46 14.03 -2.08 -5.63
N SER A 47 14.72 -1.31 -6.47
CA SER A 47 14.12 -0.75 -7.69
C SER A 47 13.67 -1.84 -8.66
N ARG A 48 12.53 -1.63 -9.32
CA ARG A 48 12.06 -2.46 -10.45
C ARG A 48 13.03 -2.47 -11.64
N LEU A 49 13.93 -1.48 -11.73
CA LEU A 49 14.98 -1.42 -12.76
C LEU A 49 16.22 -2.25 -12.38
N ASP A 50 16.31 -2.75 -11.14
CA ASP A 50 17.38 -3.65 -10.74
C ASP A 50 17.19 -5.01 -11.42
N THR A 51 18.24 -5.51 -12.07
CA THR A 51 18.23 -6.83 -12.76
C THR A 51 17.90 -8.01 -11.84
N THR A 52 18.06 -7.83 -10.52
CA THR A 52 17.79 -8.82 -9.49
C THR A 52 16.42 -8.63 -8.82
N PHE A 53 15.61 -7.69 -9.31
CA PHE A 53 14.26 -7.43 -8.82
C PHE A 53 13.34 -8.63 -9.08
N ASN A 54 12.51 -8.91 -8.08
CA ASN A 54 11.27 -9.68 -8.20
C ASN A 54 10.37 -9.29 -7.04
N ASP A 55 9.06 -9.46 -7.20
CA ASP A 55 8.08 -8.95 -6.24
C ASP A 55 8.26 -9.56 -4.84
N LEU A 56 8.73 -10.81 -4.73
CA LEU A 56 8.99 -11.48 -3.44
C LEU A 56 10.09 -10.80 -2.60
N ARG A 57 10.92 -9.94 -3.21
CA ARG A 57 11.93 -9.17 -2.48
C ARG A 57 11.33 -8.01 -1.70
N MET A 58 10.17 -7.51 -2.13
CA MET A 58 9.49 -6.38 -1.50
C MET A 58 8.24 -6.81 -0.74
N GLN A 59 7.50 -7.77 -1.29
CA GLN A 59 6.30 -8.33 -0.70
C GLN A 59 6.57 -8.88 0.70
N HIS A 60 5.72 -8.47 1.65
CA HIS A 60 5.54 -9.13 2.94
C HIS A 60 4.09 -9.57 3.07
N HIS A 61 3.84 -10.84 2.74
CA HIS A 61 2.52 -11.44 2.76
C HIS A 61 2.29 -12.20 4.07
N LEU A 62 1.15 -11.96 4.71
CA LEU A 62 0.71 -12.57 5.96
C LEU A 62 -0.71 -13.16 5.78
N PRO A 63 -0.93 -14.42 6.15
CA PRO A 63 0.11 -15.38 6.57
C PRO A 63 1.13 -15.68 5.45
N PRO A 64 2.39 -15.98 5.80
CA PRO A 64 3.43 -16.25 4.82
C PRO A 64 3.09 -17.48 3.99
N ASN A 65 3.51 -17.45 2.74
CA ASN A 65 3.30 -18.54 1.78
C ASN A 65 3.82 -19.87 2.34
N GLY A 66 3.01 -20.92 2.20
CA GLY A 66 3.32 -22.25 2.73
C GLY A 66 2.90 -22.47 4.18
N ARG A 67 2.34 -21.46 4.87
CA ARG A 67 1.67 -21.68 6.15
C ARG A 67 0.40 -22.51 5.95
N VAL A 68 0.19 -23.45 6.86
CA VAL A 68 -1.03 -24.26 6.97
C VAL A 68 -2.21 -23.32 7.21
N ALA A 69 -3.24 -23.36 6.37
CA ALA A 69 -4.32 -22.36 6.34
C ALA A 69 -5.00 -22.18 7.71
N GLU A 70 -5.20 -23.27 8.44
CA GLU A 70 -5.81 -23.31 9.77
C GLU A 70 -5.03 -22.54 10.84
N GLN A 71 -3.73 -22.28 10.61
CA GLN A 71 -2.92 -21.49 11.53
C GLN A 71 -3.16 -19.98 11.38
N GLY A 72 -3.60 -19.52 10.20
CA GLY A 72 -3.84 -18.11 9.93
C GLY A 72 -2.67 -17.19 10.32
N ILE A 73 -3.00 -15.99 10.78
CA ILE A 73 -2.03 -15.03 11.32
C ILE A 73 -1.71 -15.41 12.77
N LEU A 74 -0.42 -15.49 13.09
CA LEU A 74 0.09 -15.87 14.40
C LEU A 74 0.53 -14.64 15.21
N PRO A 75 0.49 -14.69 16.56
CA PRO A 75 1.00 -13.61 17.42
C PRO A 75 2.48 -13.27 17.20
N THR A 76 3.25 -14.20 16.62
CA THR A 76 4.67 -14.02 16.29
C THR A 76 4.91 -13.36 14.94
N ASP A 77 3.87 -13.16 14.12
CA ASP A 77 4.01 -12.53 12.81
C ASP A 77 4.40 -11.06 12.96
N ARG A 78 5.54 -10.72 12.37
CA ARG A 78 6.05 -9.35 12.33
C ARG A 78 5.24 -8.52 11.35
N ILE A 79 4.98 -7.27 11.73
CA ILE A 79 4.37 -6.31 10.82
C ILE A 79 5.36 -5.88 9.72
N CYS A 80 6.66 -5.87 10.00
CA CYS A 80 7.69 -5.56 9.00
C CYS A 80 8.30 -6.83 8.41
N ARG A 81 8.61 -6.77 7.11
CA ARG A 81 9.48 -7.74 6.45
C ARG A 81 10.84 -7.82 7.14
N ASP A 82 11.53 -8.95 7.07
CA ASP A 82 12.86 -9.08 7.65
C ASP A 82 13.86 -8.03 7.14
N SER A 83 13.79 -7.65 5.84
CA SER A 83 14.61 -6.57 5.27
C SER A 83 14.17 -5.15 5.66
N GLN A 84 13.03 -5.02 6.33
CA GLN A 84 12.41 -3.76 6.74
C GLN A 84 12.40 -3.58 8.27
N ARG A 85 13.03 -4.49 9.04
CA ARG A 85 13.04 -4.42 10.50
C ARG A 85 13.90 -3.28 11.02
N ALA A 86 15.13 -3.18 10.50
CA ALA A 86 16.03 -2.10 10.86
C ALA A 86 15.62 -0.81 10.13
N MET A 87 15.69 0.33 10.83
CA MET A 87 15.48 1.68 10.26
C MET A 87 16.65 2.09 9.35
N GLN A 88 16.95 1.29 8.33
CA GLN A 88 18.02 1.54 7.38
C GLN A 88 17.43 2.02 6.05
N SER A 89 17.95 3.14 5.56
CA SER A 89 17.74 3.66 4.22
C SER A 89 19.04 3.62 3.43
N SER A 90 18.95 3.62 2.11
CA SER A 90 20.12 3.78 1.24
C SER A 90 20.16 5.22 0.72
N ASP A 91 21.35 5.71 0.38
CA ASP A 91 21.49 7.04 -0.22
C ASP A 91 20.76 7.16 -1.57
N MET A 92 20.65 6.05 -2.30
CA MET A 92 19.92 5.99 -3.58
C MET A 92 18.39 5.98 -3.40
N PHE A 93 17.92 5.41 -2.29
CA PHE A 93 16.51 5.29 -1.94
C PHE A 93 16.32 5.81 -0.52
N PRO A 94 16.34 7.15 -0.34
CA PRO A 94 16.30 7.77 0.97
C PRO A 94 14.90 7.70 1.59
N ARG A 95 14.84 8.02 2.89
CA ARG A 95 13.60 8.32 3.58
C ARG A 95 12.97 9.59 3.01
N LEU A 96 11.65 9.70 3.08
CA LEU A 96 10.97 10.94 2.73
C LEU A 96 11.40 12.05 3.69
N GLN A 97 11.72 13.22 3.15
CA GLN A 97 11.92 14.44 3.94
C GLN A 97 10.59 15.18 4.05
N ALA A 98 10.13 15.43 5.27
CA ALA A 98 8.85 16.11 5.52
C ALA A 98 8.90 17.00 6.77
N ARG A 99 7.77 17.62 7.06
CA ARG A 99 7.50 18.44 8.24
C ARG A 99 6.28 17.91 8.99
N PRO A 100 6.15 18.19 10.29
CA PRO A 100 4.91 17.94 11.01
C PRO A 100 3.77 18.70 10.32
N GLY A 101 2.61 18.07 10.18
CA GLY A 101 1.46 18.67 9.48
C GLY A 101 1.50 18.64 7.95
N ASP A 102 2.61 18.23 7.32
CA ASP A 102 2.64 18.01 5.86
C ASP A 102 1.66 16.90 5.48
N PHE A 103 1.04 17.02 4.31
CA PHE A 103 0.41 15.89 3.64
C PHE A 103 1.45 15.08 2.88
N ILE A 104 1.27 13.77 2.85
CA ILE A 104 2.10 12.87 2.07
C ILE A 104 1.25 11.85 1.33
N ALA A 105 1.71 11.44 0.16
CA ALA A 105 1.15 10.40 -0.66
C ALA A 105 1.97 9.11 -0.52
N LEU A 106 1.28 8.00 -0.23
CA LEU A 106 1.84 6.64 -0.23
C LEU A 106 1.36 5.93 -1.50
N GLN A 107 2.19 5.97 -2.55
CA GLN A 107 1.87 5.38 -3.84
C GLN A 107 2.23 3.91 -3.86
N HIS A 108 1.32 3.07 -4.35
CA HIS A 108 1.44 1.62 -4.38
C HIS A 108 0.90 1.07 -5.70
N GLN A 109 1.40 -0.11 -6.07
CA GLN A 109 0.98 -0.84 -7.27
C GLN A 109 0.09 -2.03 -6.91
N GLU A 110 -0.25 -2.84 -7.93
CA GLU A 110 -1.27 -3.88 -7.97
C GLU A 110 -2.64 -3.43 -8.51
N ASN A 111 -2.59 -2.39 -9.34
CA ASN A 111 -3.70 -1.82 -10.09
C ASN A 111 -4.43 -2.83 -10.99
N GLY A 112 -3.80 -3.94 -11.36
CA GLY A 112 -4.45 -5.06 -12.05
C GLY A 112 -5.64 -5.62 -11.25
N HIS A 113 -5.50 -5.83 -9.95
CA HIS A 113 -6.60 -6.31 -9.10
C HIS A 113 -7.71 -5.27 -8.87
N VAL A 114 -7.41 -3.99 -9.15
CA VAL A 114 -8.37 -2.90 -9.12
C VAL A 114 -9.15 -2.80 -10.45
N THR A 115 -8.46 -2.93 -11.58
CA THR A 115 -9.05 -2.73 -12.92
C THR A 115 -9.54 -4.01 -13.59
N LEU A 116 -9.16 -5.18 -13.07
CA LEU A 116 -9.60 -6.52 -13.46
C LEU A 116 -10.02 -7.33 -12.21
N PRO A 117 -11.01 -6.88 -11.42
CA PRO A 117 -11.40 -7.54 -10.18
C PRO A 117 -11.90 -8.98 -10.38
N GLU A 118 -12.34 -9.33 -11.59
CA GLU A 118 -12.74 -10.68 -11.97
C GLU A 118 -11.60 -11.70 -11.91
N THR A 119 -10.34 -11.24 -11.86
CA THR A 119 -9.18 -12.11 -11.63
C THR A 119 -9.09 -12.60 -10.18
N SER A 120 -9.84 -11.98 -9.27
CA SER A 120 -9.92 -12.33 -7.85
C SER A 120 -11.36 -12.55 -7.40
N PRO A 121 -12.10 -13.50 -8.02
CA PRO A 121 -13.54 -13.64 -7.81
C PRO A 121 -13.92 -14.08 -6.38
N HIS A 122 -12.95 -14.56 -5.61
CA HIS A 122 -13.07 -15.00 -4.23
C HIS A 122 -12.91 -13.85 -3.21
N LYS A 123 -12.54 -12.64 -3.66
CA LYS A 123 -12.33 -11.46 -2.80
C LYS A 123 -13.60 -10.61 -2.74
N GLU A 124 -13.88 -10.04 -1.57
CA GLU A 124 -15.11 -9.27 -1.34
C GLU A 124 -15.09 -7.91 -2.07
N HIS A 125 -13.96 -7.22 -2.00
CA HIS A 125 -13.67 -5.94 -2.66
C HIS A 125 -12.15 -5.82 -2.89
N GLY A 126 -11.64 -4.66 -3.35
CA GLY A 126 -10.21 -4.41 -3.56
C GLY A 126 -9.34 -4.38 -2.29
N GLY A 127 -9.94 -4.55 -1.11
CA GLY A 127 -9.29 -4.45 0.19
C GLY A 127 -9.25 -3.04 0.78
N THR A 128 -8.71 -2.96 1.99
CA THR A 128 -8.66 -1.74 2.82
C THR A 128 -7.24 -1.55 3.33
N ILE A 129 -6.74 -0.32 3.22
CA ILE A 129 -5.44 0.11 3.73
C ILE A 129 -5.62 0.75 5.11
N PHE A 130 -4.78 0.35 6.04
CA PHE A 130 -4.62 0.96 7.36
C PHE A 130 -3.20 1.50 7.47
N ILE A 131 -3.08 2.75 7.88
CA ILE A 131 -1.78 3.42 8.01
C ILE A 131 -1.58 3.81 9.46
N TYR A 132 -0.55 3.23 10.09
CA TYR A 132 -0.18 3.51 11.47
C TYR A 132 1.11 4.31 11.52
N GLY A 133 1.30 5.08 12.60
CA GLY A 133 2.50 5.88 12.81
C GLY A 133 3.05 5.83 14.23
N THR A 134 4.37 5.91 14.37
CA THR A 134 5.06 5.96 15.68
C THR A 134 6.44 6.61 15.60
N GLN A 135 6.86 7.30 16.67
CA GLN A 135 8.25 7.75 16.87
C GLN A 135 9.11 6.72 17.64
N VAL A 136 8.50 5.65 18.14
CA VAL A 136 9.16 4.64 18.98
C VAL A 136 8.98 3.24 18.38
N PRO A 137 9.39 3.00 17.11
CA PRO A 137 9.24 1.70 16.46
C PRO A 137 10.11 0.62 17.14
N ALA A 138 9.69 -0.64 17.05
CA ALA A 138 10.51 -1.78 17.46
C ALA A 138 10.78 -2.71 16.26
N GLU A 139 12.01 -3.23 16.14
CA GLU A 139 12.37 -4.17 15.07
C GLU A 139 11.56 -5.48 15.09
N ASP A 140 10.89 -5.75 16.21
CA ASP A 140 10.08 -6.92 16.44
C ASP A 140 8.61 -6.58 16.70
N ASP A 141 8.13 -5.42 16.23
CA ASP A 141 6.71 -5.10 16.20
C ASP A 141 5.91 -6.19 15.47
N ARG A 142 4.79 -6.61 16.09
CA ARG A 142 3.94 -7.72 15.61
C ARG A 142 2.67 -7.16 14.99
N LEU A 143 2.18 -7.84 13.95
CA LEU A 143 0.96 -7.42 13.26
C LEU A 143 -0.22 -7.38 14.25
N LEU A 144 -0.44 -8.45 15.01
CA LEU A 144 -1.57 -8.55 15.95
C LEU A 144 -1.47 -7.66 17.20
N SER A 145 -0.33 -7.01 17.45
CA SER A 145 -0.21 -6.01 18.54
C SER A 145 -0.52 -4.58 18.07
N ILE A 146 -0.60 -4.34 16.76
CA ILE A 146 -0.74 -3.01 16.16
C ILE A 146 -2.01 -2.95 15.30
N HIS A 147 -2.14 -3.84 14.32
CA HIS A 147 -3.25 -3.84 13.37
C HIS A 147 -4.59 -4.07 14.09
N ARG A 148 -5.53 -3.15 13.91
CA ARG A 148 -6.83 -3.10 14.64
C ARG A 148 -6.71 -3.03 16.17
N VAL A 149 -5.53 -2.69 16.70
CA VAL A 149 -5.25 -2.53 18.12
C VAL A 149 -4.87 -1.09 18.44
N TRP A 150 -3.95 -0.50 17.68
CA TRP A 150 -3.69 0.94 17.70
C TRP A 150 -4.89 1.68 17.09
N ASN A 151 -5.29 2.78 17.72
CA ASN A 151 -6.44 3.59 17.36
C ASN A 151 -6.03 5.06 17.11
N GLU A 152 -6.94 5.87 16.60
CA GLU A 152 -6.69 7.27 16.25
C GLU A 152 -6.31 8.10 17.49
N GLU A 153 -6.86 7.76 18.66
CA GLU A 153 -6.57 8.44 19.92
C GLU A 153 -5.19 8.11 20.50
N GLY A 154 -4.45 7.15 19.91
CA GLY A 154 -3.15 6.71 20.42
C GLY A 154 -3.21 6.03 21.80
N THR A 155 -4.38 5.53 22.18
CA THR A 155 -4.62 4.87 23.48
C THR A 155 -4.62 3.35 23.40
N GLY A 156 -4.70 2.82 22.17
CA GLY A 156 -4.72 1.40 21.86
C GLY A 156 -3.36 0.70 22.06
N GLY A 157 -3.41 -0.60 22.31
CA GLY A 157 -2.23 -1.44 22.50
C GLY A 157 -1.28 -0.93 23.59
N ASP A 158 -0.01 -0.80 23.23
CA ASP A 158 1.06 -0.30 24.10
C ASP A 158 1.25 1.23 24.04
N ARG A 159 0.38 1.94 23.32
CA ARG A 159 0.33 3.41 23.25
C ARG A 159 1.60 4.06 22.68
N ARG A 160 2.41 3.32 21.93
CA ARG A 160 3.59 3.87 21.24
C ARG A 160 3.24 4.56 19.93
N GLY A 161 2.06 4.35 19.39
CA GLY A 161 1.64 4.95 18.14
C GLY A 161 0.12 4.97 17.99
N SER A 162 -0.33 5.36 16.81
CA SER A 162 -1.74 5.56 16.50
C SER A 162 -2.06 5.12 15.07
N LEU A 163 -3.35 4.92 14.81
CA LEU A 163 -3.90 4.85 13.47
C LEU A 163 -3.98 6.28 12.90
N LEU A 164 -3.38 6.50 11.73
CA LEU A 164 -3.38 7.81 11.06
C LEU A 164 -4.47 7.92 10.01
N ALA A 165 -4.76 6.81 9.30
CA ALA A 165 -5.78 6.80 8.27
C ALA A 165 -6.25 5.37 7.96
N ILE A 166 -7.50 5.28 7.52
CA ILE A 166 -8.05 4.15 6.79
C ILE A 166 -8.39 4.63 5.38
N ARG A 167 -7.97 3.90 4.35
CA ARG A 167 -8.21 4.23 2.94
C ARG A 167 -8.65 2.98 2.17
N PRO A 168 -9.46 3.10 1.11
CA PRO A 168 -9.63 2.00 0.17
C PRO A 168 -8.29 1.74 -0.55
N PHE A 169 -8.02 0.48 -0.91
CA PHE A 169 -6.86 0.16 -1.75
C PHE A 169 -7.04 0.70 -3.18
N ASP A 170 -8.26 0.65 -3.68
CA ASP A 170 -8.67 1.34 -4.89
C ASP A 170 -9.02 2.81 -4.56
N ASP A 171 -8.17 3.75 -4.98
CA ASP A 171 -8.39 5.18 -4.75
C ASP A 171 -9.46 5.82 -5.64
N GLY A 172 -10.08 5.02 -6.53
CA GLY A 172 -11.15 5.44 -7.42
C GLY A 172 -10.68 5.99 -8.77
N GLN A 173 -9.42 6.39 -8.90
CA GLN A 173 -8.86 6.97 -10.13
C GLN A 173 -7.75 6.13 -10.76
N CYS A 174 -7.00 5.38 -9.96
CA CYS A 174 -5.83 4.63 -10.40
C CYS A 174 -6.18 3.54 -11.41
N PHE A 175 -5.26 3.20 -12.32
CA PHE A 175 -5.50 2.13 -13.28
C PHE A 175 -4.21 1.50 -13.77
N GLN A 176 -4.29 0.22 -14.10
CA GLN A 176 -3.34 -0.44 -14.99
C GLN A 176 -3.97 -0.48 -16.37
N ILE A 177 -3.22 -0.12 -17.41
CA ILE A 177 -3.73 -0.16 -18.79
C ILE A 177 -4.01 -1.61 -19.18
N ASN A 178 -5.26 -1.88 -19.51
CA ASN A 178 -5.72 -3.14 -20.06
C ASN A 178 -7.03 -2.92 -20.84
N ASN A 179 -7.57 -4.00 -21.42
CA ASN A 179 -8.80 -3.95 -22.22
C ASN A 179 -10.08 -4.17 -21.39
N GLY A 180 -9.96 -4.23 -20.06
CA GLY A 180 -11.10 -4.35 -19.15
C GLY A 180 -11.90 -3.05 -19.09
N PRO A 181 -13.23 -3.13 -18.87
CA PRO A 181 -14.11 -1.96 -18.91
C PRO A 181 -13.77 -0.91 -17.85
N ILE A 182 -13.28 -1.32 -16.66
CA ILE A 182 -12.87 -0.40 -15.60
C ILE A 182 -11.63 0.40 -16.02
N SER A 183 -10.62 -0.29 -16.56
CA SER A 183 -9.40 0.37 -17.05
C SER A 183 -9.71 1.38 -18.16
N ILE A 184 -10.54 1.01 -19.14
CA ILE A 184 -10.93 1.89 -20.25
C ILE A 184 -11.66 3.13 -19.70
N ALA A 185 -12.65 2.93 -18.83
CA ALA A 185 -13.40 4.05 -18.24
C ALA A 185 -12.51 5.00 -17.42
N ARG A 186 -11.52 4.47 -16.69
CA ARG A 186 -10.58 5.29 -15.92
C ARG A 186 -9.57 6.00 -16.79
N GLN A 187 -9.08 5.38 -17.87
CA GLN A 187 -8.22 6.07 -18.84
C GLN A 187 -8.94 7.27 -19.49
N ASP A 188 -10.24 7.13 -19.78
CA ASP A 188 -11.05 8.22 -20.33
C ASP A 188 -11.32 9.33 -19.30
N ALA A 189 -11.61 8.97 -18.03
CA ALA A 189 -11.94 9.93 -16.97
C ALA A 189 -10.71 10.61 -16.35
N PHE A 190 -9.59 9.89 -16.26
CA PHE A 190 -8.37 10.26 -15.56
C PHE A 190 -7.17 10.21 -16.52
N ASN A 191 -7.33 10.84 -17.68
CA ASN A 191 -6.30 10.87 -18.71
C ASN A 191 -5.05 11.61 -18.19
N LYS A 192 -3.88 11.03 -18.47
CA LYS A 192 -2.59 11.58 -18.09
C LYS A 192 -1.50 11.19 -19.08
N ASP A 193 -0.51 12.06 -19.25
CA ASP A 193 0.66 11.74 -20.06
C ASP A 193 1.55 10.70 -19.34
N PRO A 194 2.11 9.71 -20.04
CA PRO A 194 3.02 8.75 -19.42
C PRO A 194 4.23 9.42 -18.77
N ALA A 195 4.55 9.04 -17.53
CA ALA A 195 5.68 9.59 -16.80
C ALA A 195 6.35 8.54 -15.90
N ASP A 196 7.69 8.50 -15.91
CA ASP A 196 8.45 7.59 -15.06
C ASP A 196 8.28 7.96 -13.57
N PRO A 197 8.26 6.98 -12.66
CA PRO A 197 8.38 5.54 -12.91
C PRO A 197 7.05 4.83 -13.22
N GLN A 198 5.92 5.54 -13.21
CA GLN A 198 4.59 4.94 -13.37
C GLN A 198 4.32 4.51 -14.81
N GLY A 199 5.01 5.12 -15.77
CA GLY A 199 4.76 4.92 -17.19
C GLY A 199 3.37 5.42 -17.55
N ALA A 200 2.66 4.64 -18.36
CA ALA A 200 1.32 4.98 -18.82
C ALA A 200 0.23 4.61 -17.79
N ASP A 201 0.51 3.72 -16.84
CA ASP A 201 -0.38 3.39 -15.73
C ASP A 201 -0.43 4.52 -14.70
N LEU A 202 -1.54 4.65 -13.98
CA LEU A 202 -1.68 5.58 -12.84
C LEU A 202 -1.70 4.76 -11.55
N TRP A 203 -0.65 4.82 -10.74
CA TRP A 203 -0.55 4.05 -9.48
C TRP A 203 -1.63 4.46 -8.49
N CYS A 204 -2.06 3.51 -7.65
CA CYS A 204 -2.98 3.80 -6.57
C CYS A 204 -2.27 4.51 -5.42
N GLN A 205 -3.03 5.28 -4.64
CA GLN A 205 -2.48 6.17 -3.64
C GLN A 205 -3.30 6.26 -2.37
N SER A 206 -2.60 6.39 -1.25
CA SER A 206 -3.18 6.75 0.04
C SER A 206 -2.51 7.99 0.60
N ASP A 207 -3.28 9.06 0.75
CA ASP A 207 -2.84 10.33 1.29
C ASP A 207 -3.20 10.45 2.76
N ILE A 208 -2.21 10.92 3.53
CA ILE A 208 -2.35 11.17 4.96
C ILE A 208 -1.78 12.52 5.33
N ARG A 209 -2.30 13.10 6.41
CA ARG A 209 -1.69 14.23 7.09
C ARG A 209 -0.80 13.73 8.22
N LEU A 210 0.45 14.17 8.25
CA LEU A 210 1.35 13.86 9.35
C LEU A 210 0.91 14.61 10.62
N PRO A 211 1.02 13.99 11.82
CA PRO A 211 0.74 14.69 13.07
C PRO A 211 1.55 15.99 13.21
N ASN A 212 1.02 16.97 13.94
CA ASN A 212 1.70 18.24 14.17
C ASN A 212 2.79 18.17 15.26
N SER A 213 2.79 17.11 16.07
CA SER A 213 3.62 16.98 17.29
C SER A 213 4.76 15.96 17.16
N ILE A 214 5.08 15.52 15.94
CA ILE A 214 6.19 14.59 15.69
C ILE A 214 7.47 15.35 15.35
N ASP A 215 8.62 14.72 15.57
CA ASP A 215 9.94 15.20 15.20
C ASP A 215 10.90 14.04 14.90
N GLY A 216 12.06 14.35 14.32
CA GLY A 216 13.10 13.34 14.05
C GLY A 216 12.61 12.24 13.10
N ILE A 217 12.82 10.98 13.47
CA ILE A 217 12.38 9.85 12.64
C ILE A 217 10.97 9.43 13.04
N PHE A 218 10.07 9.40 12.06
CA PHE A 218 8.72 8.89 12.21
C PHE A 218 8.49 7.67 11.33
N THR A 219 8.15 6.53 11.93
CA THR A 219 7.90 5.29 11.20
C THR A 219 6.43 5.19 10.83
N LEU A 220 6.17 4.74 9.60
CA LEU A 220 4.84 4.32 9.16
C LEU A 220 4.78 2.81 8.93
N TYR A 221 3.66 2.23 9.32
CA TYR A 221 3.25 0.89 8.94
C TYR A 221 2.04 0.98 8.03
N TRP A 222 2.24 0.59 6.77
CA TRP A 222 1.17 0.47 5.78
C TRP A 222 0.70 -0.98 5.76
N VAL A 223 -0.59 -1.21 5.95
CA VAL A 223 -1.21 -2.55 6.03
C VAL A 223 -2.38 -2.61 5.06
N TRP A 224 -2.26 -3.40 3.99
CA TRP A 224 -3.38 -3.72 3.11
C TRP A 224 -4.02 -5.03 3.53
N GLU A 225 -5.26 -4.96 3.97
CA GLU A 225 -6.11 -6.10 4.32
C GLU A 225 -7.05 -6.41 3.15
N TRP A 226 -6.97 -7.63 2.61
CA TRP A 226 -7.74 -8.05 1.44
C TRP A 226 -8.65 -9.26 1.74
N PRO A 227 -9.89 -9.02 2.20
CA PRO A 227 -10.76 -10.07 2.71
C PRO A 227 -11.34 -10.96 1.60
N SER A 228 -11.47 -12.24 1.93
CA SER A 228 -12.18 -13.23 1.12
C SER A 228 -13.69 -13.18 1.37
N LYS A 229 -14.51 -13.45 0.36
CA LYS A 229 -15.98 -13.52 0.48
C LYS A 229 -16.40 -14.50 1.58
N SER A 230 -17.47 -14.15 2.31
CA SER A 230 -18.07 -15.04 3.30
C SER A 230 -18.79 -16.21 2.62
N GLY A 231 -18.51 -17.46 3.03
CA GLY A 231 -19.29 -18.64 2.58
C GLY A 231 -18.52 -19.93 2.27
N ASP A 232 -17.19 -19.88 2.12
CA ASP A 232 -16.37 -21.09 1.89
C ASP A 232 -15.47 -21.41 3.09
N GLN A 233 -14.95 -22.65 3.14
CA GLN A 233 -13.86 -23.05 4.05
C GLN A 233 -12.72 -22.03 3.91
N GLN A 234 -12.70 -21.07 4.84
CA GLN A 234 -12.19 -19.73 4.55
C GLN A 234 -10.66 -19.74 4.48
N PRO A 235 -10.03 -19.41 3.35
CA PRO A 235 -8.62 -19.05 3.39
C PRO A 235 -8.47 -17.82 4.29
N PRO A 236 -7.41 -17.73 5.11
CA PRO A 236 -7.16 -16.57 5.96
C PRO A 236 -7.17 -15.28 5.12
N THR A 237 -7.59 -14.17 5.72
CA THR A 237 -7.46 -12.84 5.11
C THR A 237 -6.01 -12.61 4.69
N ASP A 238 -5.80 -12.27 3.42
CA ASP A 238 -4.47 -11.91 2.94
C ASP A 238 -4.15 -10.50 3.41
N ILE A 239 -3.00 -10.36 4.06
CA ILE A 239 -2.51 -9.08 4.55
C ILE A 239 -1.13 -8.84 3.96
N TYR A 240 -0.95 -7.66 3.39
CA TYR A 240 0.32 -7.20 2.87
C TYR A 240 0.76 -5.98 3.65
N THR A 241 2.05 -5.89 3.96
CA THR A 241 2.55 -4.76 4.75
C THR A 241 3.80 -4.14 4.15
N SER A 242 4.05 -2.89 4.55
CA SER A 242 5.29 -2.17 4.27
C SER A 242 5.65 -1.29 5.45
N CYS A 243 6.94 -1.28 5.80
CA CYS A 243 7.49 -0.39 6.81
C CYS A 243 8.43 0.63 6.19
N MET A 244 8.24 1.90 6.55
CA MET A 244 9.01 3.03 6.05
C MET A 244 9.26 4.04 7.16
N ASP A 245 10.20 4.94 6.90
CA ASP A 245 10.56 6.01 7.80
C ASP A 245 10.49 7.35 7.07
N ILE A 246 10.13 8.38 7.82
CA ILE A 246 10.08 9.77 7.41
C ILE A 246 11.06 10.52 8.29
N GLU A 247 11.89 11.35 7.66
CA GLU A 247 12.73 12.31 8.35
C GLU A 247 11.96 13.61 8.49
N VAL A 248 11.63 13.97 9.73
CA VAL A 248 10.75 15.07 10.09
C VAL A 248 11.58 16.22 10.63
N SER A 249 11.57 17.33 9.89
CA SER A 249 12.23 18.56 10.27
C SER A 249 11.43 19.38 11.30
N ALA A 250 12.03 20.38 11.93
CA ALA A 250 11.43 21.08 13.08
C ALA A 250 10.29 22.07 12.75
N CYS A 251 10.06 22.42 11.48
CA CYS A 251 9.11 23.46 11.09
C CYS A 251 7.76 22.83 10.75
N ILE A 252 6.68 23.19 11.45
CA ILE A 252 5.32 22.68 11.18
C ILE A 252 4.76 23.32 9.90
N GLN A 253 4.16 22.52 9.02
CA GLN A 253 3.32 23.03 7.94
C GLN A 253 1.94 23.42 8.50
N GLN A 254 1.64 24.71 8.43
CA GLN A 254 0.36 25.27 8.84
C GLN A 254 -0.45 25.68 7.62
N GLY A 255 -1.77 25.64 7.76
CA GLY A 255 -2.71 26.05 6.72
C GLY A 255 -3.82 25.03 6.50
N GLU A 256 -4.80 25.48 5.72
CA GLU A 256 -5.91 24.69 5.23
C GLU A 256 -5.63 24.23 3.80
N VAL A 257 -6.18 23.09 3.43
CA VAL A 257 -6.09 22.56 2.07
C VAL A 257 -6.90 23.46 1.13
N SER A 258 -6.29 23.89 0.04
CA SER A 258 -6.91 24.65 -1.05
C SER A 258 -6.62 23.90 -2.35
N TYR A 259 -7.23 22.72 -2.49
CA TYR A 259 -6.98 21.82 -3.60
C TYR A 259 -7.25 22.48 -4.96
N ILE A 260 -6.39 22.22 -5.94
CA ILE A 260 -6.54 22.74 -7.31
C ILE A 260 -6.97 21.59 -8.24
N ASP A 261 -8.09 21.75 -8.92
CA ASP A 261 -8.55 20.75 -9.89
C ASP A 261 -7.72 20.72 -11.17
N GLY A 262 -7.74 19.59 -11.87
CA GLY A 262 -7.12 19.44 -13.19
C GLY A 262 -5.59 19.46 -13.16
N GLN A 263 -4.98 19.15 -12.01
CA GLN A 263 -3.53 18.93 -11.90
C GLN A 263 -3.09 17.70 -12.71
N ASP A 264 -1.82 17.66 -13.08
CA ASP A 264 -1.21 16.46 -13.66
C ASP A 264 -1.29 15.30 -12.64
N LEU A 265 -2.04 14.26 -13.00
CA LEU A 265 -2.29 13.11 -12.13
C LEU A 265 -1.03 12.33 -11.77
N ASN A 266 0.07 12.50 -12.52
CA ASN A 266 1.37 11.95 -12.12
C ASN A 266 1.91 12.58 -10.81
N TRP A 267 1.41 13.76 -10.46
CA TRP A 267 1.89 14.61 -9.38
C TRP A 267 0.74 15.17 -8.52
N ALA A 268 -0.45 14.57 -8.55
CA ALA A 268 -1.60 15.05 -7.78
C ALA A 268 -1.87 14.18 -6.56
N GLY A 269 -2.29 14.82 -5.47
CA GLY A 269 -2.97 14.20 -4.35
C GLY A 269 -4.37 13.71 -4.74
N ILE A 270 -5.03 13.01 -3.83
CA ILE A 270 -6.44 12.65 -3.93
C ILE A 270 -7.24 13.67 -3.12
N GLU A 271 -8.00 14.52 -3.80
CA GLU A 271 -8.75 15.62 -3.19
C GLU A 271 -9.56 15.16 -1.96
N GLU A 272 -10.36 14.11 -2.12
CA GLU A 272 -11.22 13.57 -1.06
C GLU A 272 -10.41 13.17 0.18
N GLN A 273 -9.20 12.62 0.00
CA GLN A 273 -8.35 12.18 1.09
C GLN A 273 -7.62 13.33 1.78
N MET A 274 -7.38 14.43 1.07
CA MET A 274 -6.78 15.65 1.63
C MET A 274 -7.80 16.54 2.35
N LEU A 275 -9.04 16.56 1.87
CA LEU A 275 -10.14 17.33 2.49
C LEU A 275 -10.80 16.60 3.67
N ALA A 276 -10.64 15.29 3.78
CA ALA A 276 -11.18 14.48 4.88
C ALA A 276 -10.28 14.48 6.15
N GLY A 277 -9.18 15.23 6.17
CA GLY A 277 -8.17 15.22 7.23
C GLY A 277 -8.28 16.33 8.27
#